data_AF-A0A9E1RE61-F1
#
_entry.id   AF-A0A9E1RE61-F1
#
_cell.length_a   1.000
_cell.length_b   1.000
_cell.length_c   1.000
_cell.angle_alpha   90.00
_cell.angle_beta   90.00
_cell.angle_gamma   90.00
#
_symmetry.space_group_name_H-M   'P 1'
#
loop_
_entity.id
_entity.type
_entity.pdbx_description
1 polymer ?
#
loop_
_entity_poly.entity_id
_entity_poly.type
_entity_poly.pdbx_seq_one_letter_code
_entity_poly.pdbx_strand_id
1 'polypeptide(L)'
;MTNSKKIQIYGKTYSLKSSSAEVDAEEVASYVDSRMKELAAAGGKTTTLDLAILTALNIAQELMELRIQAGTKEEAEQKKVQHLLEALDKELQHIEK
;
A
#
# COMPACT_ATOMS: atom_id res chain seq x y z
N MET A 1 6.35 -10.46 22.90
CA MET A 1 7.58 -11.24 22.66
C MET A 1 8.03 -10.94 21.23
N THR A 2 9.24 -10.42 21.04
CA THR A 2 9.77 -10.07 19.71
C THR A 2 10.08 -11.37 18.96
N ASN A 3 9.20 -11.76 18.03
CA ASN A 3 9.43 -12.90 17.17
C ASN A 3 10.43 -12.46 16.08
N SER A 4 11.61 -13.08 16.06
CA SER A 4 12.66 -12.79 15.08
C SER A 4 12.57 -13.85 13.99
N LYS A 5 12.11 -13.48 12.79
CA LYS A 5 11.94 -14.39 11.66
C LYS A 5 13.10 -14.20 10.67
N LYS A 6 13.67 -15.30 10.18
CA LYS A 6 14.68 -15.25 9.12
C LYS A 6 13.97 -15.19 7.78
N ILE A 7 14.36 -14.23 6.94
CA ILE A 7 13.80 -14.01 5.61
C ILE A 7 14.93 -13.94 4.58
N GLN A 8 14.62 -14.26 3.34
CA GLN A 8 15.57 -14.21 2.23
C GLN A 8 15.06 -13.27 1.14
N ILE A 9 15.90 -12.30 0.74
CA ILE A 9 15.58 -11.34 -0.31
C ILE A 9 16.80 -11.27 -1.24
N TYR A 10 16.58 -11.51 -2.53
CA TYR A 10 17.58 -11.40 -3.58
C TYR A 10 18.88 -12.16 -3.27
N GLY A 11 18.74 -13.39 -2.73
CA GLY A 11 19.86 -14.26 -2.35
C GLY A 11 20.54 -13.92 -1.03
N LYS A 12 20.12 -12.86 -0.32
CA LYS A 12 20.65 -12.48 1.00
C LYS A 12 19.67 -12.81 2.12
N THR A 13 20.18 -13.37 3.21
CA THR A 13 19.38 -13.72 4.39
C THR A 13 19.43 -12.61 5.42
N TYR A 14 18.27 -12.19 5.90
CA TYR A 14 18.09 -11.16 6.92
C TYR A 14 17.32 -11.72 8.12
N SER A 15 17.58 -11.16 9.31
CA SER A 15 16.81 -11.46 10.51
C SER A 15 15.90 -10.27 10.81
N LEU A 16 14.60 -10.42 10.55
CA LEU A 16 13.62 -9.37 10.77
C LEU A 16 12.96 -9.58 12.14
N LYS A 17 12.92 -8.52 12.95
CA LYS A 17 12.07 -8.46 14.13
C LYS A 17 10.71 -7.94 13.68
N SER A 18 9.71 -8.81 13.52
CA SER A 18 8.37 -8.37 13.17
C SER A 18 7.72 -7.72 14.40
N SER A 19 7.31 -6.46 14.26
CA SER A 19 6.58 -5.73 15.31
C SER A 19 5.07 -5.80 15.12
N SER A 20 4.59 -6.13 13.92
CA SER A 20 3.17 -6.30 13.60
C SER A 20 2.84 -7.78 13.43
N ALA A 21 1.72 -8.20 14.02
CA ALA A 21 1.15 -9.53 13.82
C ALA A 21 0.23 -9.59 12.59
N GLU A 22 -0.11 -8.45 11.99
CA GLU A 22 -1.09 -8.36 10.92
C GLU A 22 -0.53 -8.70 9.53
N VAL A 23 0.78 -8.55 9.33
CA VAL A 23 1.42 -8.79 8.04
C VAL A 23 2.59 -9.76 8.23
N ASP A 24 2.58 -10.88 7.51
CA ASP A 24 3.66 -11.86 7.60
C ASP A 24 4.94 -11.28 6.97
N ALA A 25 6.01 -11.25 7.75
CA ALA A 25 7.34 -10.84 7.29
C ALA A 25 7.84 -11.63 6.06
N GLU A 26 7.40 -12.87 5.91
CA GLU A 26 7.79 -13.75 4.82
C GLU A 26 7.07 -13.39 3.51
N GLU A 27 5.81 -12.97 3.60
CA GLU A 27 5.05 -12.44 2.47
C GLU A 27 5.65 -11.12 1.98
N VAL A 28 6.01 -10.22 2.89
CA VAL A 28 6.71 -8.97 2.56
C VAL A 28 8.05 -9.26 1.89
N ALA A 29 8.81 -10.23 2.39
CA ALA A 29 10.09 -10.62 1.81
C ALA A 29 9.92 -11.17 0.39
N SER A 30 8.93 -12.04 0.18
CA SER A 30 8.58 -12.59 -1.14
C SER A 30 8.16 -11.49 -2.11
N TYR A 31 7.38 -10.52 -1.66
CA TYR A 31 6.97 -9.38 -2.46
C TYR A 31 8.17 -8.54 -2.92
N VAL A 32 9.06 -8.17 -1.99
CA VAL A 32 10.26 -7.39 -2.32
C VAL A 32 11.18 -8.18 -3.26
N ASP A 33 11.37 -9.49 -3.03
CA ASP A 33 12.19 -10.36 -3.88
C ASP A 33 11.66 -10.42 -5.32
N SER A 34 10.33 -10.55 -5.50
CA SER A 34 9.70 -10.55 -6.82
C SER A 34 9.91 -9.22 -7.56
N ARG A 35 9.69 -8.08 -6.88
CA ARG A 35 9.88 -6.75 -7.48
C ARG A 35 11.34 -6.48 -7.84
N MET A 36 12.29 -6.92 -7.00
CA MET A 36 13.71 -6.83 -7.34
C MET A 36 14.05 -7.66 -8.58
N LYS A 37 13.51 -8.88 -8.72
CA LYS A 37 13.73 -9.73 -9.90
C LYS A 37 13.12 -9.15 -11.18
N GLU A 38 11.93 -8.58 -11.10
CA GLU A 38 11.28 -7.90 -12.23
C GLU A 38 12.10 -6.70 -12.71
N LEU A 39 12.54 -5.84 -11.78
CA LEU A 39 13.36 -4.69 -12.10
C LEU A 39 14.75 -5.07 -12.60
N ALA A 40 15.31 -6.20 -12.14
CA ALA A 40 16.56 -6.76 -12.66
C ALA A 40 16.42 -7.32 -14.08
N ALA A 41 15.23 -7.79 -14.47
CA ALA A 41 14.95 -8.22 -15.83
C ALA A 41 14.77 -7.03 -16.79
N ALA A 42 14.23 -5.91 -16.29
CA ALA A 42 13.96 -4.70 -17.07
C ALA A 42 15.15 -3.72 -17.14
N GLY A 43 15.95 -3.61 -16.08
CA GLY A 43 17.13 -2.75 -15.99
C GLY A 43 18.40 -3.53 -16.29
N GLY A 44 19.29 -2.97 -17.12
CA GLY A 44 20.57 -3.59 -17.51
C GLY A 44 21.55 -3.78 -16.33
N LYS A 45 22.84 -3.47 -16.52
CA LYS A 45 23.87 -3.64 -15.49
C LYS A 45 23.74 -2.61 -14.35
N THR A 46 22.70 -2.73 -13.52
CA THR A 46 22.54 -1.99 -12.26
C THR A 46 23.16 -2.79 -11.12
N THR A 47 23.76 -2.10 -10.14
CA THR A 47 24.26 -2.78 -8.95
C THR A 47 23.10 -3.29 -8.09
N THR A 48 23.31 -4.32 -7.28
CA THR A 48 22.27 -4.83 -6.36
C THR A 48 21.77 -3.76 -5.39
N LEU A 49 22.61 -2.80 -5.01
CA LEU A 49 22.22 -1.70 -4.14
C LEU A 49 21.28 -0.74 -4.87
N ASP A 50 21.63 -0.33 -6.09
CA ASP A 50 20.80 0.57 -6.90
C ASP A 50 19.44 -0.08 -7.21
N LEU A 51 19.44 -1.38 -7.49
CA LEU A 51 18.22 -2.17 -7.69
C LEU A 51 17.34 -2.19 -6.43
N ALA A 52 17.94 -2.37 -5.25
CA ALA A 52 17.20 -2.34 -3.98
C ALA A 52 16.60 -0.95 -3.71
N ILE A 53 17.35 0.12 -3.97
CA ILE A 53 16.87 1.50 -3.84
C ILE A 53 15.72 1.77 -4.82
N LEU A 54 15.86 1.36 -6.09
CA LEU A 54 14.82 1.51 -7.10
C LEU A 54 13.56 0.72 -6.73
N THR A 55 13.72 -0.47 -6.17
CA THR A 55 12.60 -1.28 -5.69
C THR A 55 11.89 -0.59 -4.53
N ALA A 56 12.65 -0.05 -3.56
CA ALA A 56 12.07 0.69 -2.44
C ALA A 56 11.31 1.95 -2.91
N LEU A 57 11.85 2.67 -3.90
CA LEU A 57 11.19 3.84 -4.49
C LEU A 57 9.86 3.47 -5.16
N ASN A 58 9.85 2.42 -5.99
CA ASN A 58 8.62 1.97 -6.65
C ASN A 58 7.54 1.54 -5.64
N ILE A 59 7.92 0.75 -4.63
CA ILE A 59 6.97 0.30 -3.59
C ILE A 59 6.44 1.50 -2.78
N ALA A 60 7.30 2.47 -2.44
CA ALA A 60 6.88 3.67 -1.73
C ALA A 60 5.92 4.52 -2.57
N GLN A 61 6.17 4.64 -3.87
CA GLN A 61 5.30 5.35 -4.79
C GLN A 61 3.92 4.69 -4.86
N GLU A 62 3.86 3.37 -5.07
CA GLU A 62 2.60 2.61 -5.08
C GLU A 62 1.81 2.80 -3.78
N LEU A 63 2.50 2.76 -2.63
CA LEU A 63 1.87 3.00 -1.33
C LEU A 63 1.28 4.41 -1.21
N MET A 64 1.99 5.43 -1.69
CA MET A 64 1.49 6.81 -1.68
C MET A 64 0.27 6.97 -2.60
N GLU A 65 0.32 6.39 -3.81
CA GLU A 65 -0.79 6.41 -4.75
C GLU A 65 -2.03 5.73 -4.18
N LEU A 66 -1.88 4.55 -3.56
CA LEU A 66 -2.96 3.84 -2.90
C LEU A 66 -3.58 4.64 -1.74
N ARG A 67 -2.76 5.35 -0.95
CA ARG A 67 -3.25 6.23 0.14
C ARG A 67 -4.06 7.40 -0.40
N ILE A 68 -3.61 8.02 -1.49
CA ILE A 68 -4.34 9.11 -2.14
C ILE A 68 -5.67 8.60 -2.71
N GLN A 69 -5.66 7.43 -3.35
CA GLN A 69 -6.87 6.80 -3.88
C GLN A 69 -7.87 6.42 -2.78
N ALA A 70 -7.39 5.94 -1.62
CA ALA A 70 -8.24 5.64 -0.48
C ALA A 70 -8.90 6.91 0.08
N GLY A 71 -8.12 7.97 0.31
CA GLY A 71 -8.66 9.26 0.80
C GLY A 71 -9.65 9.91 -0.17
N THR A 72 -9.36 9.88 -1.48
CA THR A 72 -10.28 10.41 -2.50
C THR A 72 -11.57 9.60 -2.62
N LYS A 73 -11.52 8.27 -2.41
CA LYS A 73 -12.74 7.44 -2.33
C LYS A 73 -13.58 7.79 -1.11
N GLU A 74 -12.97 7.92 0.07
CA GLU A 74 -13.68 8.32 1.29
C GLU A 74 -14.37 9.67 1.12
N GLU A 75 -13.66 10.69 0.59
CA GLU A 75 -14.25 12.00 0.31
C GLU A 75 -15.42 11.92 -0.69
N ALA A 76 -15.30 11.10 -1.73
CA ALA A 76 -16.34 10.92 -2.73
C ALA A 76 -17.59 10.23 -2.16
N GLU A 77 -17.42 9.22 -1.30
CA GLU A 77 -18.53 8.58 -0.61
C GLU A 77 -19.21 9.53 0.38
N GLN A 78 -18.42 10.29 1.14
CA GLN A 78 -18.94 11.25 2.10
C GLN A 78 -19.75 12.36 1.43
N LYS A 79 -19.29 12.86 0.27
CA LYS A 79 -20.07 13.79 -0.56
C LYS A 79 -21.39 13.18 -1.05
N LYS A 80 -21.39 11.93 -1.50
CA LYS A 80 -22.64 11.26 -1.93
C LYS A 80 -23.65 11.15 -0.79
N VAL A 81 -23.20 10.76 0.41
CA VAL A 81 -24.04 10.69 1.60
C VAL A 81 -24.61 12.07 1.92
N GLN A 82 -23.78 13.12 1.87
CA GLN A 82 -24.24 14.50 2.13
C GLN A 82 -25.27 14.97 1.10
N HIS A 83 -25.05 14.72 -0.19
CA HIS A 83 -26.02 15.03 -1.25
C HIS A 83 -27.36 14.29 -1.05
N LEU A 84 -27.35 13.05 -0.58
CA LEU A 84 -28.57 12.28 -0.30
C LEU A 84 -29.33 12.84 0.90
N LEU A 85 -28.63 13.27 1.95
CA LEU A 85 -29.23 13.93 3.11
C LEU A 85 -29.89 15.26 2.72
N GLU A 86 -29.20 16.08 1.93
CA GLU A 86 -29.74 17.35 1.42
C GLU A 86 -31.00 17.13 0.55
N ALA A 87 -31.01 16.09 -0.27
CA ALA A 87 -32.18 15.74 -1.09
C ALA A 87 -33.36 15.29 -0.21
N LEU A 88 -33.11 14.51 0.84
CA LEU A 88 -34.15 14.05 1.77
C LEU A 88 -34.72 15.21 2.59
N ASP A 89 -33.88 16.09 3.12
CA ASP A 89 -34.30 17.29 3.85
C ASP A 89 -35.18 18.19 2.97
N LYS A 90 -34.83 18.33 1.69
CA LYS A 90 -35.60 19.12 0.74
C LYS A 90 -36.99 18.54 0.45
N GLU A 91 -37.10 17.22 0.34
CA GLU A 91 -38.39 16.53 0.19
C GLU A 91 -39.24 16.63 1.46
N LEU A 92 -38.63 16.48 2.65
CA LEU A 92 -39.33 16.63 3.93
C LEU A 92 -39.90 18.05 4.12
N GLN A 93 -39.13 19.09 3.78
CA GLN A 93 -39.62 20.47 3.80
C GLN A 93 -40.77 20.73 2.82
N HIS A 94 -40.88 19.93 1.77
CA HIS A 94 -41.96 20.02 0.78
C HIS A 94 -43.25 19.32 1.24
N ILE A 95 -43.15 18.36 2.18
CA ILE A 95 -44.26 17.60 2.77
C ILE A 95 -44.86 18.35 3.98
N GLU A 96 -44.07 19.14 4.70
CA GLU A 96 -44.52 19.94 5.85
C GLU A 96 -45.22 21.27 5.48
N LYS A 97 -45.39 21.55 4.18
CA LYS A 97 -46.04 22.75 3.63
C LYS A 97 -47.40 22.43 3.02
#